data_AF-A0A0L8KPB8-F1
#
_entry.id   AF-A0A0L8KPB8-F1
#
_cell.length_a   1.000
_cell.length_b   1.000
_cell.length_c   1.000
_cell.angle_alpha   90.00
_cell.angle_beta   90.00
_cell.angle_gamma   90.00
#
_symmetry.space_group_name_H-M   'P 1'
#
loop_
_entity.id
_entity.type
_entity.pdbx_description
1 polymer ?
#
loop_
_entity_poly.entity_id
_entity_poly.type
_entity_poly.pdbx_seq_one_letter_code
_entity_poly.pdbx_strand_id
1 'polypeptide(L)'
;MRPTLPAAEKRLREMFPERYPGWVDRWSGHVDSDDALYRPWVGGRVQGLSQHAVPVQFRVPQLSLDHECRCGFREQGGDDGRAHAGHHATWALGVRVPKNLFWPGDLAVVTTQSPIAWRRLVYKVAGMPQRENHYDFRSWSHLGEPEETEDNVRAYLLQSNGHVVGYLTAHDTDHHRPWDLVKESPLGDADDTLRPRVDLIWVADTYRRQGVGAMLVRALADDFGSPVTEVSWSAPISRSGLQLARRLSPDGIWVS
;
A
#
# COMPACT_ATOMS: atom_id res chain seq x y z
N MET A 1 4.26 -28.90 5.22
CA MET A 1 3.15 -29.39 6.07
C MET A 1 1.87 -29.40 5.25
N ARG A 2 1.22 -30.56 5.14
CA ARG A 2 -0.04 -30.80 4.41
C ARG A 2 -1.03 -31.44 5.40
N PRO A 3 -2.36 -31.26 5.22
CA PRO A 3 -3.31 -31.41 6.32
C PRO A 3 -3.59 -32.87 6.60
N THR A 4 -3.16 -33.33 7.77
CA THR A 4 -3.80 -34.44 8.49
C THR A 4 -5.08 -33.92 9.13
N LEU A 5 -6.11 -34.76 9.26
CA LEU A 5 -7.28 -34.44 10.09
C LEU A 5 -6.77 -34.08 11.50
N PRO A 6 -7.22 -32.96 12.11
CA PRO A 6 -6.92 -32.63 13.49
C PRO A 6 -7.16 -33.82 14.44
N ALA A 7 -6.38 -33.91 15.52
CA ALA A 7 -6.43 -35.08 16.43
C ALA A 7 -7.84 -35.35 17.02
N ALA A 8 -8.63 -34.31 17.23
CA ALA A 8 -10.02 -34.43 17.70
C ALA A 8 -10.93 -35.08 16.64
N GLU A 9 -10.72 -34.75 15.38
CA GLU A 9 -11.45 -35.28 14.23
C GLU A 9 -11.13 -36.75 13.97
N LYS A 10 -9.87 -37.16 14.20
CA LYS A 10 -9.44 -38.57 14.15
C LYS A 10 -10.13 -39.43 15.23
N ARG A 11 -10.21 -38.92 16.47
CA ARG A 11 -10.90 -39.60 17.59
C ARG A 11 -12.40 -39.74 17.36
N LEU A 12 -13.05 -38.69 16.85
CA LEU A 12 -14.49 -38.71 16.54
C LEU A 12 -14.83 -39.76 15.48
N ARG A 13 -13.98 -39.91 14.46
CA ARG A 13 -14.12 -40.97 13.45
C ARG A 13 -14.00 -42.36 14.05
N GLU A 14 -13.02 -42.58 14.93
CA GLU A 14 -12.81 -43.88 15.59
C GLU A 14 -13.98 -44.27 16.50
N MET A 15 -14.61 -43.30 17.15
CA MET A 15 -15.78 -43.53 18.01
C MET A 15 -17.08 -43.77 17.21
N PHE A 16 -17.23 -43.20 16.01
CA PHE A 16 -18.47 -43.25 15.22
C PHE A 16 -18.22 -43.48 13.73
N PRO A 17 -17.70 -44.65 13.33
CA PRO A 17 -17.26 -44.91 11.95
C PRO A 17 -18.41 -44.80 10.93
N GLU A 18 -19.63 -45.15 11.31
CA GLU A 18 -20.80 -45.14 10.42
C GLU A 18 -21.32 -43.72 10.12
N ARG A 19 -21.00 -42.74 10.97
CA ARG A 19 -21.38 -41.33 10.76
C ARG A 19 -20.46 -40.58 9.80
N TYR A 20 -19.27 -41.11 9.49
CA TYR A 20 -18.24 -40.40 8.72
C TYR A 20 -17.56 -41.27 7.63
N PRO A 21 -18.32 -41.90 6.70
CA PRO A 21 -17.78 -42.87 5.73
C PRO A 21 -16.85 -42.30 4.65
N GLY A 22 -16.60 -40.98 4.64
CA GLY A 22 -15.72 -40.29 3.67
C GLY A 22 -14.40 -39.76 4.22
N TRP A 23 -14.12 -39.94 5.52
CA TRP A 23 -12.93 -39.39 6.16
C TRP A 23 -11.73 -40.36 6.07
N VAL A 24 -11.04 -40.31 4.92
CA VAL A 24 -9.88 -41.16 4.63
C VAL A 24 -8.59 -40.48 5.10
N ASP A 25 -7.95 -41.05 6.12
CA ASP A 25 -6.56 -40.77 6.47
C ASP A 25 -5.69 -41.53 5.46
N ARG A 26 -5.26 -40.87 4.38
CA ARG A 26 -4.31 -41.50 3.46
C ARG A 26 -2.98 -41.58 4.21
N TRP A 27 -2.34 -42.75 4.13
CA TRP A 27 -1.01 -43.09 4.67
C TRP A 27 -1.01 -43.65 6.10
N SER A 28 -1.34 -44.94 6.23
CA SER A 28 -0.71 -45.79 7.25
C SER A 28 -0.12 -47.01 6.54
N GLY A 29 1.20 -47.18 6.63
CA GLY A 29 1.88 -48.40 6.17
C GLY A 29 3.14 -48.26 5.32
N HIS A 30 3.75 -47.08 5.17
CA HIS A 30 5.10 -46.97 4.59
C HIS A 30 6.12 -46.62 5.67
N VAL A 31 7.10 -47.50 5.87
CA VAL A 31 8.29 -47.22 6.67
C VAL A 31 9.41 -46.92 5.68
N ASP A 32 9.86 -45.66 5.65
CA ASP A 32 11.02 -45.26 4.86
C ASP A 32 12.30 -45.80 5.50
N SER A 33 13.19 -46.32 4.67
CA SER A 33 14.57 -46.66 5.05
C SER A 33 15.40 -45.38 5.16
N ASP A 34 16.21 -45.27 6.22
CA ASP A 34 16.90 -44.04 6.66
C ASP A 34 17.93 -43.43 5.69
N ASP A 35 18.13 -44.01 4.50
CA ASP A 35 19.10 -43.51 3.50
C ASP A 35 18.48 -43.06 2.16
N ALA A 36 17.16 -42.81 2.10
CA ALA A 36 16.52 -42.37 0.86
C ALA A 36 16.40 -40.83 0.73
N LEU A 37 17.13 -40.27 -0.24
CA LEU A 37 17.00 -38.87 -0.66
C LEU A 37 15.59 -38.57 -1.23
N TYR A 38 14.99 -37.49 -0.70
CA TYR A 38 13.65 -36.97 -1.04
C TYR A 38 13.41 -36.86 -2.56
N ARG A 39 12.35 -37.52 -3.06
CA ARG A 39 11.92 -37.44 -4.48
C ARG A 39 10.50 -36.87 -4.59
N PRO A 40 10.31 -35.69 -5.20
CA PRO A 40 8.97 -35.19 -5.50
C PRO A 40 8.35 -35.99 -6.65
N TRP A 41 7.16 -36.55 -6.41
CA TRP A 41 6.35 -37.23 -7.42
C TRP A 41 5.68 -36.23 -8.37
N VAL A 42 5.79 -36.46 -9.69
CA VAL A 42 5.00 -35.79 -10.72
C VAL A 42 4.29 -36.89 -11.53
N GLY A 43 2.97 -36.96 -11.44
CA GLY A 43 2.18 -38.00 -12.10
C GLY A 43 2.17 -37.90 -13.63
N GLY A 44 1.99 -39.05 -14.30
CA GLY A 44 1.76 -39.16 -15.74
C GLY A 44 1.92 -40.60 -16.25
N ARG A 45 1.05 -41.06 -17.16
CA ARG A 45 0.95 -42.45 -17.68
C ARG A 45 2.11 -42.92 -18.59
N VAL A 46 3.29 -42.30 -18.53
CA VAL A 46 4.42 -42.62 -19.40
C VAL A 46 5.66 -42.92 -18.55
N GLN A 47 5.66 -44.09 -17.89
CA GLN A 47 6.73 -44.55 -17.00
C GLN A 47 8.05 -44.88 -17.72
N GLY A 48 8.03 -45.08 -19.05
CA GLY A 48 9.20 -45.53 -19.80
C GLY A 48 10.23 -44.45 -20.14
N LEU A 49 9.85 -43.17 -20.16
CA LEU A 49 10.74 -42.09 -20.62
C LEU A 49 11.66 -41.52 -19.53
N SER A 50 11.45 -41.90 -18.27
CA SER A 50 12.15 -41.36 -17.11
C SER A 50 13.27 -42.25 -16.57
N GLN A 51 13.40 -43.49 -17.06
CA GLN A 51 14.39 -44.46 -16.55
C GLN A 51 15.85 -44.07 -16.85
N HIS A 52 16.09 -43.21 -17.84
CA HIS A 52 17.42 -42.71 -18.21
C HIS A 52 17.52 -41.18 -18.26
N ALA A 53 16.50 -40.46 -17.78
CA ALA A 53 16.54 -39.02 -17.73
C ALA A 53 17.55 -38.56 -16.68
N VAL A 54 18.49 -37.69 -17.10
CA VAL A 54 19.44 -37.07 -16.17
C VAL A 54 18.64 -36.26 -15.12
N PRO A 55 18.89 -36.47 -13.81
CA PRO A 55 18.19 -35.72 -12.76
C PRO A 55 18.35 -34.21 -12.96
N VAL A 56 17.23 -33.47 -12.82
CA VAL A 56 17.26 -32.01 -12.85
C VAL A 56 18.12 -31.52 -11.69
N GLN A 57 19.25 -30.89 -12.00
CA GLN A 57 20.08 -30.22 -11.01
C GLN A 57 19.41 -28.90 -10.62
N PHE A 58 18.90 -28.84 -9.39
CA PHE A 58 18.50 -27.58 -8.79
C PHE A 58 19.76 -26.91 -8.24
N ARG A 59 20.30 -25.97 -9.01
CA ARG A 59 21.25 -25.01 -8.46
C ARG A 59 20.43 -23.95 -7.75
N VAL A 60 20.80 -23.64 -6.51
CA VAL A 60 20.42 -22.36 -5.90
C VAL A 60 21.41 -21.36 -6.51
N PRO A 61 21.04 -20.60 -7.55
CA PRO A 61 21.89 -19.49 -7.93
C PRO A 61 22.05 -18.63 -6.67
N GLN A 62 23.28 -18.28 -6.30
CA GLN A 62 23.50 -17.10 -5.48
C GLN A 62 23.03 -15.92 -6.33
N LEU A 63 21.72 -15.72 -6.38
CA LEU A 63 21.17 -14.46 -6.79
C LEU A 63 21.48 -13.55 -5.61
N SER A 64 22.53 -12.74 -5.74
CA SER A 64 22.56 -11.43 -5.11
C SER A 64 21.38 -10.66 -5.69
N LEU A 65 20.19 -10.95 -5.18
CA LEU A 65 19.05 -10.09 -5.31
C LEU A 65 19.34 -8.92 -4.39
N ASP A 66 20.05 -7.92 -4.92
CA ASP A 66 19.91 -6.53 -4.48
C ASP A 66 18.46 -6.11 -4.76
N HIS A 67 17.51 -6.75 -4.09
CA HIS A 67 16.11 -6.36 -4.08
C HIS A 67 16.00 -5.23 -3.08
N GLU A 68 16.31 -4.03 -3.55
CA GLU A 68 15.96 -2.82 -2.83
C GLU A 68 14.48 -2.89 -2.41
N CYS A 69 14.23 -2.78 -1.10
CA CYS A 69 12.89 -2.78 -0.57
C CYS A 69 12.10 -1.61 -1.15
N ARG A 70 10.93 -1.88 -1.73
CA ARG A 70 9.99 -0.85 -2.23
C ARG A 70 9.50 0.12 -1.15
N CYS A 71 9.74 -0.19 0.11
CA CYS A 71 9.48 0.71 1.22
C CYS A 71 10.39 1.96 1.21
N GLY A 72 11.46 1.97 0.40
CA GLY A 72 12.38 3.11 0.27
C GLY A 72 13.35 3.26 1.45
N PHE A 73 13.52 2.20 2.25
CA PHE A 73 14.52 2.17 3.31
C PHE A 73 15.92 2.09 2.70
N ARG A 74 16.80 3.02 3.09
CA ARG A 74 18.23 2.96 2.76
C ARG A 74 19.00 2.62 4.03
N GLU A 75 19.65 1.47 4.03
CA GLU A 75 20.45 1.01 5.16
C GLU A 75 21.68 1.92 5.30
N GLN A 76 21.80 2.58 6.45
CA GLN A 76 23.03 3.30 6.82
C GLN A 76 23.85 2.36 7.71
N GLY A 77 24.71 1.56 7.08
CA GLY A 77 25.76 0.73 7.67
C GLY A 77 25.50 0.13 9.06
N GLY A 78 25.22 -1.17 9.12
CA GLY A 78 25.22 -1.96 10.36
C GLY A 78 23.85 -2.11 11.05
N ASP A 79 22.75 -2.04 10.31
CA ASP A 79 21.42 -2.34 10.84
C ASP A 79 21.27 -3.87 11.00
N ASP A 80 20.73 -4.32 12.13
CA ASP A 80 20.45 -5.75 12.38
C ASP A 80 19.18 -6.24 11.67
N GLY A 81 18.73 -5.49 10.66
CA GLY A 81 17.48 -5.67 9.93
C GLY A 81 16.23 -5.24 10.69
N ARG A 82 16.31 -4.84 11.97
CA ARG A 82 15.13 -4.42 12.75
C ARG A 82 14.65 -3.04 12.34
N ALA A 83 15.54 -2.10 12.03
CA ALA A 83 15.09 -0.77 11.60
C ALA A 83 14.41 -0.87 10.22
N HIS A 84 14.96 -1.68 9.31
CA HIS A 84 14.29 -2.01 8.07
C HIS A 84 12.91 -2.66 8.30
N ALA A 85 12.80 -3.69 9.15
CA ALA A 85 11.52 -4.36 9.43
C ALA A 85 10.48 -3.41 10.04
N GLY A 86 10.89 -2.52 10.96
CA GLY A 86 10.01 -1.52 11.54
C GLY A 86 9.53 -0.47 10.53
N HIS A 87 10.42 -0.02 9.64
CA HIS A 87 10.05 0.88 8.53
C HIS A 87 9.10 0.18 7.55
N HIS A 88 9.38 -1.07 7.20
CA HIS A 88 8.53 -1.87 6.34
C HIS A 88 7.12 -2.05 6.92
N ALA A 89 7.01 -2.35 8.22
CA ALA A 89 5.71 -2.42 8.90
C ALA A 89 4.96 -1.09 8.84
N THR A 90 5.65 0.04 9.00
CA THR A 90 5.04 1.38 8.91
C THR A 90 4.58 1.71 7.50
N TRP A 91 5.37 1.34 6.49
CA TRP A 91 5.00 1.50 5.07
C TRP A 91 3.81 0.62 4.68
N ALA A 92 3.80 -0.63 5.16
CA ALA A 92 2.75 -1.57 4.85
C ALA A 92 1.43 -1.25 5.55
N LEU A 93 1.47 -0.96 6.86
CA LEU A 93 0.28 -0.84 7.72
C LEU A 93 -0.16 0.60 7.98
N GLY A 94 0.69 1.58 7.68
CA GLY A 94 0.45 2.98 8.00
C GLY A 94 1.20 3.46 9.23
N VAL A 95 1.08 4.77 9.50
CA VAL A 95 1.78 5.42 10.61
C VAL A 95 0.93 5.36 11.86
N ARG A 96 1.43 4.73 12.93
CA ARG A 96 0.73 4.66 14.21
C ARG A 96 0.36 6.04 14.74
N VAL A 97 -0.93 6.23 15.05
CA VAL A 97 -1.47 7.43 15.69
C VAL A 97 -0.94 7.52 17.13
N PRO A 98 -0.49 8.70 17.61
CA PRO A 98 -0.06 8.88 18.99
C PRO A 98 -1.21 8.56 19.98
N LYS A 99 -0.92 7.79 21.04
CA LYS A 99 -1.94 7.35 22.02
C LYS A 99 -2.67 8.51 22.73
N ASN A 100 -2.01 9.65 22.82
CA ASN A 100 -2.52 10.86 23.47
C ASN A 100 -3.27 11.80 22.51
N LEU A 101 -3.42 11.42 21.24
CA LEU A 101 -4.17 12.20 20.27
C LEU A 101 -5.62 11.71 20.24
N PHE A 102 -6.57 12.56 20.64
CA PHE A 102 -7.99 12.25 20.52
C PHE A 102 -8.42 12.34 19.05
N TRP A 103 -9.03 11.27 18.54
CA TRP A 103 -9.37 11.11 17.13
C TRP A 103 -10.85 10.72 16.99
N PRO A 104 -11.76 11.67 16.72
CA PRO A 104 -13.21 11.45 16.85
C PRO A 104 -13.92 10.80 15.64
N GLY A 105 -13.27 10.68 14.48
CA GLY A 105 -13.88 10.10 13.26
C GLY A 105 -12.89 9.25 12.47
N ASP A 106 -13.17 8.85 11.24
CA ASP A 106 -12.19 8.07 10.45
C ASP A 106 -11.21 8.96 9.67
N LEU A 107 -11.63 10.18 9.35
CA LEU A 107 -10.87 11.17 8.59
C LEU A 107 -10.64 12.43 9.42
N ALA A 108 -9.42 12.95 9.40
CA ALA A 108 -9.07 14.24 10.00
C ALA A 108 -8.52 15.19 8.93
N VAL A 109 -8.97 16.45 8.97
CA VAL A 109 -8.40 17.55 8.19
C VAL A 109 -7.51 18.37 9.12
N VAL A 110 -6.27 18.57 8.73
CA VAL A 110 -5.24 19.28 9.50
C VAL A 110 -4.76 20.47 8.69
N THR A 111 -5.02 21.67 9.18
CA THR A 111 -4.57 22.93 8.59
C THR A 111 -3.25 23.39 9.22
N THR A 112 -2.64 24.41 8.63
CA THR A 112 -1.47 25.11 9.19
C THR A 112 -1.74 25.74 10.57
N GLN A 113 -3.01 26.02 10.89
CA GLN A 113 -3.45 26.54 12.19
C GLN A 113 -3.76 25.46 13.23
N SER A 114 -3.75 24.18 12.85
CA SER A 114 -4.12 23.08 13.75
C SER A 114 -3.13 22.90 14.91
N PRO A 115 -3.53 22.24 16.02
CA PRO A 115 -2.64 22.00 17.14
C PRO A 115 -1.35 21.27 16.73
N ILE A 116 -0.23 21.60 17.38
CA ILE A 116 1.11 21.10 17.02
C ILE A 116 1.20 19.57 16.99
N ALA A 117 0.42 18.86 17.83
CA ALA A 117 0.38 17.40 17.83
C ALA A 117 -0.11 16.82 16.48
N TRP A 118 -1.11 17.46 15.87
CA TRP A 118 -1.64 17.10 14.55
C TRP A 118 -0.65 17.44 13.44
N ARG A 119 -0.10 18.65 13.45
CA ARG A 119 0.91 19.08 12.46
C ARG A 119 2.17 18.21 12.49
N ARG A 120 2.62 17.78 13.68
CA ARG A 120 3.71 16.80 13.83
C ARG A 120 3.35 15.41 13.32
N LEU A 121 2.10 14.97 13.47
CA LEU A 121 1.63 13.71 12.89
C LEU A 121 1.64 13.78 11.36
N VAL A 122 1.12 14.85 10.77
CA VAL A 122 1.18 15.09 9.31
C VAL A 122 2.64 15.05 8.84
N TYR A 123 3.53 15.80 9.50
CA TYR A 123 4.96 15.80 9.17
C TYR A 123 5.56 14.39 9.22
N LYS A 124 5.21 13.56 10.22
CA LYS A 124 5.66 12.18 10.32
C LYS A 124 5.15 11.32 9.16
N VAL A 125 3.88 11.47 8.80
CA VAL A 125 3.25 10.74 7.68
C VAL A 125 3.84 11.15 6.35
N ALA A 126 4.11 12.45 6.14
CA ALA A 126 4.75 12.99 4.94
C ALA A 126 6.16 12.41 4.69
N GLY A 127 6.81 11.86 5.73
CA GLY A 127 8.07 11.14 5.59
C GLY A 127 7.95 9.79 4.88
N MET A 128 6.75 9.20 4.83
CA MET A 128 6.53 7.92 4.15
C MET A 128 6.64 8.02 2.62
N PRO A 129 5.86 8.86 1.93
CA PRO A 129 6.02 9.04 0.50
C PRO A 129 7.38 9.63 0.12
N GLN A 130 7.97 10.48 0.98
CA GLN A 130 9.33 10.99 0.79
C GLN A 130 10.34 9.86 0.68
N ARG A 131 10.33 8.91 1.64
CA ARG A 131 11.27 7.79 1.64
C ARG A 131 10.99 6.81 0.51
N GLU A 132 9.71 6.46 0.32
CA GLU A 132 9.28 5.51 -0.70
C GLU A 132 9.66 5.95 -2.12
N ASN A 133 9.57 7.26 -2.43
CA ASN A 133 9.84 7.79 -3.77
C ASN A 133 11.15 8.61 -3.86
N HIS A 134 11.93 8.66 -2.78
CA HIS A 134 13.19 9.40 -2.69
C HIS A 134 13.09 10.89 -3.02
N TYR A 135 12.04 11.56 -2.55
CA TYR A 135 11.96 13.02 -2.63
C TYR A 135 12.94 13.68 -1.65
N ASP A 136 13.50 14.83 -2.06
CA ASP A 136 14.46 15.57 -1.23
C ASP A 136 13.79 16.22 0.00
N PHE A 137 12.48 16.48 -0.07
CA PHE A 137 11.71 17.12 0.99
C PHE A 137 10.36 16.43 1.23
N ARG A 138 9.75 16.73 2.38
CA ARG A 138 8.40 16.26 2.72
C ARG A 138 7.37 17.21 2.13
N SER A 139 6.20 16.69 1.75
CA SER A 139 5.08 17.53 1.26
C SER A 139 4.42 18.39 2.35
N TRP A 140 4.89 18.32 3.60
CA TRP A 140 4.42 19.15 4.70
C TRP A 140 5.59 19.68 5.51
N SER A 141 5.63 20.99 5.72
CA SER A 141 6.70 21.69 6.47
C SER A 141 6.18 22.61 7.59
N HIS A 142 4.86 22.80 7.74
CA HIS A 142 4.26 23.74 8.70
C HIS A 142 4.33 23.25 10.15
N LEU A 143 5.52 23.32 10.74
CA LEU A 143 5.81 22.95 12.13
C LEU A 143 5.98 24.15 13.08
N GLY A 144 5.97 25.37 12.54
CA GLY A 144 6.12 26.62 13.30
C GLY A 144 4.89 27.00 14.13
N GLU A 145 4.72 28.30 14.40
CA GLU A 145 3.49 28.80 15.01
C GLU A 145 2.27 28.57 14.08
N PRO A 146 1.05 28.44 14.62
CA PRO A 146 -0.17 28.44 13.81
C PRO A 146 -0.23 29.68 12.91
N GLU A 147 -0.33 29.48 11.60
CA GLU A 147 -0.39 30.56 10.61
C GLU A 147 -1.53 30.31 9.63
N GLU A 148 -2.21 31.37 9.21
CA GLU A 148 -3.15 31.31 8.10
C GLU A 148 -2.36 31.35 6.79
N THR A 149 -2.80 30.57 5.80
CA THR A 149 -2.18 30.52 4.47
C THR A 149 -3.18 31.03 3.44
N GLU A 150 -2.74 31.90 2.53
CA GLU A 150 -3.62 32.50 1.51
C GLU A 150 -4.19 31.46 0.54
N ASP A 151 -3.46 30.37 0.34
CA ASP A 151 -3.79 29.22 -0.52
C ASP A 151 -4.42 28.06 0.27
N ASN A 152 -4.84 28.26 1.52
CA ASN A 152 -5.61 27.28 2.29
C ASN A 152 -4.94 25.88 2.37
N VAL A 153 -3.66 25.85 2.74
CA VAL A 153 -2.88 24.62 2.84
C VAL A 153 -3.44 23.70 3.92
N ARG A 154 -3.74 22.45 3.53
CA ARG A 154 -4.34 21.45 4.41
C ARG A 154 -3.94 20.01 4.08
N ALA A 155 -4.00 19.16 5.09
CA ALA A 155 -3.69 17.74 5.00
C ALA A 155 -4.87 16.88 5.47
N TYR A 156 -5.17 15.82 4.72
CA TYR A 156 -6.19 14.84 5.04
C TYR A 156 -5.52 13.56 5.52
N LEU A 157 -5.94 13.07 6.67
CA LEU A 157 -5.42 11.84 7.27
C LEU A 157 -6.57 10.87 7.47
N LEU A 158 -6.53 9.71 6.81
CA LEU A 158 -7.47 8.62 7.02
C LEU A 158 -6.88 7.60 7.98
N GLN A 159 -7.63 7.25 9.02
CA GLN A 159 -7.24 6.30 10.05
C GLN A 159 -7.94 4.95 9.86
N SER A 160 -7.22 3.86 10.15
CA SER A 160 -7.81 2.55 10.40
C SER A 160 -6.96 1.81 11.43
N ASN A 161 -7.60 1.13 12.40
CA ASN A 161 -6.94 0.31 13.42
C ASN A 161 -5.78 1.04 14.16
N GLY A 162 -5.96 2.33 14.48
CA GLY A 162 -4.95 3.13 15.18
C GLY A 162 -3.76 3.55 14.33
N HIS A 163 -3.83 3.41 13.01
CA HIS A 163 -2.80 3.82 12.06
C HIS A 163 -3.38 4.81 11.04
N VAL A 164 -2.62 5.82 10.67
CA VAL A 164 -2.90 6.64 9.48
C VAL A 164 -2.53 5.83 8.25
N VAL A 165 -3.53 5.42 7.49
CA VAL A 165 -3.43 4.52 6.32
C VAL A 165 -3.54 5.27 5.00
N GLY A 166 -4.06 6.49 5.03
CA GLY A 166 -4.19 7.37 3.88
C GLY A 166 -3.76 8.79 4.24
N TYR A 167 -3.11 9.46 3.30
CA TYR A 167 -2.58 10.80 3.44
C TYR A 167 -2.73 11.57 2.14
N LEU A 168 -3.21 12.82 2.22
CA LEU A 168 -3.26 13.75 1.10
C LEU A 168 -2.88 15.14 1.60
N THR A 169 -2.02 15.85 0.88
CA THR A 169 -1.82 17.31 1.05
C THR A 169 -2.37 18.06 -0.15
N ALA A 170 -2.94 19.21 0.14
CA ALA A 170 -3.52 20.10 -0.85
C ALA A 170 -3.37 21.57 -0.46
N HIS A 171 -3.40 22.41 -1.47
CA HIS A 171 -3.66 23.84 -1.39
C HIS A 171 -4.61 24.23 -2.53
N ASP A 172 -5.23 25.39 -2.43
CA ASP A 172 -6.09 25.95 -3.46
C ASP A 172 -5.23 26.87 -4.34
N THR A 173 -5.37 26.76 -5.66
CA THR A 173 -4.66 27.61 -6.62
C THR A 173 -5.58 27.93 -7.79
N ASP A 174 -5.24 28.95 -8.56
CA ASP A 174 -5.92 29.32 -9.79
C ASP A 174 -5.10 28.92 -11.03
N HIS A 175 -3.88 28.43 -10.92
CA HIS A 175 -3.06 28.13 -12.10
C HIS A 175 -3.20 26.69 -12.57
N HIS A 176 -4.07 26.46 -13.55
CA HIS A 176 -4.35 25.11 -14.07
C HIS A 176 -4.33 25.03 -15.59
N ARG A 177 -4.09 23.82 -16.10
CA ARG A 177 -4.33 23.46 -17.49
C ARG A 177 -5.08 22.14 -17.57
N PRO A 178 -6.07 22.00 -18.45
CA PRO A 178 -6.76 20.74 -18.64
C PRO A 178 -5.85 19.76 -19.38
N TRP A 179 -5.93 18.49 -19.02
CA TRP A 179 -5.25 17.39 -19.68
C TRP A 179 -6.25 16.31 -20.09
N ASP A 180 -6.45 16.15 -21.40
CA ASP A 180 -7.23 15.05 -21.96
C ASP A 180 -6.44 13.75 -21.84
N LEU A 181 -6.85 12.92 -20.87
CA LEU A 181 -6.20 11.65 -20.57
C LEU A 181 -6.56 10.54 -21.58
N VAL A 182 -7.59 10.73 -22.40
CA VAL A 182 -8.04 9.79 -23.41
C VAL A 182 -7.19 9.93 -24.67
N LYS A 183 -6.95 11.17 -25.10
CA LYS A 183 -6.11 11.47 -26.27
C LYS A 183 -4.62 11.54 -25.93
N GLU A 184 -4.29 11.57 -24.63
CA GLU A 184 -2.94 11.85 -24.12
C GLU A 184 -2.34 13.09 -24.81
N SER A 185 -3.18 14.10 -25.06
CA SER A 185 -2.82 15.29 -25.81
C SER A 185 -1.88 16.17 -24.98
N PRO A 186 -1.22 17.17 -25.61
CA PRO A 186 -0.63 18.27 -24.86
C PRO A 186 -1.65 18.90 -23.91
N LEU A 187 -1.15 19.53 -22.83
CA LEU A 187 -1.97 20.34 -21.94
C LEU A 187 -2.70 21.42 -22.75
N GLY A 188 -3.97 21.63 -22.44
CA GLY A 188 -4.77 22.70 -23.01
C GLY A 188 -4.36 24.08 -22.50
N ASP A 189 -5.21 25.05 -22.80
CA ASP A 189 -5.00 26.44 -22.41
C ASP A 189 -5.08 26.63 -20.89
N ALA A 190 -4.44 27.69 -20.40
CA ALA A 190 -4.50 28.05 -18.98
C ALA A 190 -5.93 28.43 -18.57
N ASP A 191 -6.31 28.05 -17.35
CA ASP A 191 -7.58 28.36 -16.71
C ASP A 191 -7.30 28.89 -15.30
N ASP A 192 -7.82 30.09 -15.00
CA ASP A 192 -7.60 30.83 -13.76
C ASP A 192 -8.71 30.61 -12.71
N THR A 193 -9.52 29.56 -12.84
CA THR A 193 -10.55 29.25 -11.84
C THR A 193 -9.91 28.61 -10.61
N LEU A 194 -10.20 29.16 -9.43
CA LEU A 194 -9.73 28.63 -8.16
C LEU A 194 -10.22 27.18 -7.96
N ARG A 195 -9.28 26.25 -7.76
CA ARG A 195 -9.55 24.83 -7.53
C ARG A 195 -8.68 24.26 -6.41
N PRO A 196 -9.16 23.22 -5.70
CA PRO A 196 -8.30 22.47 -4.81
C PRO A 196 -7.32 21.63 -5.62
N ARG A 197 -6.03 21.71 -5.29
CA ARG A 197 -4.95 20.96 -5.93
C ARG A 197 -4.39 19.91 -4.99
N VAL A 198 -4.30 18.67 -5.47
CA VAL A 198 -3.55 17.60 -4.81
C VAL A 198 -2.06 17.81 -5.01
N ASP A 199 -1.33 18.12 -3.94
CA ASP A 199 0.13 18.22 -3.93
C ASP A 199 0.78 16.85 -3.85
N LEU A 200 0.26 16.02 -2.96
CA LEU A 200 0.73 14.66 -2.75
C LEU A 200 -0.41 13.81 -2.20
N ILE A 201 -0.48 12.56 -2.67
CA ILE A 201 -1.35 11.54 -2.10
C ILE A 201 -0.56 10.25 -1.86
N TRP A 202 -0.76 9.64 -0.70
CA TRP A 202 -0.13 8.39 -0.30
C TRP A 202 -1.11 7.48 0.41
N VAL A 203 -0.95 6.17 0.18
CA VAL A 203 -1.74 5.12 0.81
C VAL A 203 -0.79 4.01 1.24
N ALA A 204 -0.93 3.57 2.50
CA ALA A 204 -0.22 2.44 3.06
C ALA A 204 -0.42 1.18 2.21
N ASP A 205 0.62 0.38 2.04
CA ASP A 205 0.65 -0.65 0.98
C ASP A 205 -0.52 -1.63 1.06
N THR A 206 -0.85 -2.12 2.25
CA THR A 206 -1.94 -3.08 2.45
C THR A 206 -3.31 -2.51 2.12
N TYR A 207 -3.48 -1.18 2.17
CA TYR A 207 -4.74 -0.47 1.90
C TYR A 207 -4.86 0.05 0.47
N ARG A 208 -3.82 -0.15 -0.36
CA ARG A 208 -3.87 0.24 -1.77
C ARG A 208 -4.94 -0.54 -2.52
N ARG A 209 -5.52 0.11 -3.54
CA ARG A 209 -6.60 -0.45 -4.38
C ARG A 209 -7.91 -0.77 -3.65
N GLN A 210 -8.04 -0.38 -2.37
CA GLN A 210 -9.27 -0.53 -1.58
C GLN A 210 -10.14 0.75 -1.56
N GLY A 211 -9.88 1.70 -2.47
CA GLY A 211 -10.65 2.95 -2.56
C GLY A 211 -10.18 4.08 -1.63
N VAL A 212 -9.19 3.86 -0.76
CA VAL A 212 -8.66 4.89 0.16
C VAL A 212 -8.24 6.17 -0.56
N GLY A 213 -7.46 6.06 -1.65
CA GLY A 213 -7.06 7.24 -2.42
C GLY A 213 -8.24 8.02 -3.01
N ALA A 214 -9.27 7.31 -3.49
CA ALA A 214 -10.48 7.94 -4.02
C ALA A 214 -11.29 8.64 -2.92
N MET A 215 -11.35 8.05 -1.71
CA MET A 215 -12.00 8.65 -0.55
C MET A 215 -11.32 9.96 -0.13
N LEU A 216 -9.99 10.01 -0.12
CA LEU A 216 -9.24 11.23 0.21
C LEU A 216 -9.50 12.34 -0.80
N VAL A 217 -9.47 12.04 -2.11
CA VAL A 217 -9.71 13.06 -3.16
C VAL A 217 -11.16 13.56 -3.13
N ARG A 218 -12.13 12.68 -2.83
CA ARG A 218 -13.53 13.10 -2.64
C ARG A 218 -13.69 13.99 -1.42
N ALA A 219 -13.04 13.66 -0.30
CA ALA A 219 -13.07 14.51 0.88
C ALA A 219 -12.49 15.90 0.62
N LEU A 220 -11.43 16.00 -0.19
CA LEU A 220 -10.89 17.28 -0.64
C LEU A 220 -11.91 18.08 -1.48
N ALA A 221 -12.57 17.42 -2.44
CA ALA A 221 -13.57 18.05 -3.28
C ALA A 221 -14.79 18.51 -2.46
N ASP A 222 -15.26 17.67 -1.53
CA ASP A 222 -16.38 17.96 -0.65
C ASP A 222 -16.07 19.12 0.32
N ASP A 223 -14.85 19.17 0.88
CA ASP A 223 -14.38 20.27 1.74
C ASP A 223 -14.32 21.61 1.00
N PHE A 224 -13.88 21.59 -0.26
CA PHE A 224 -13.86 22.79 -1.11
C PHE A 224 -15.24 23.16 -1.66
N GLY A 225 -16.17 22.21 -1.76
CA GLY A 225 -17.50 22.42 -2.34
C GLY A 225 -17.55 22.30 -3.88
N SER A 226 -16.65 21.51 -4.48
CA SER A 226 -16.60 21.26 -5.93
C SER A 226 -16.82 19.78 -6.27
N PRO A 227 -17.21 19.45 -7.52
CA PRO A 227 -17.19 18.05 -7.96
C PRO A 227 -15.74 17.55 -8.06
N VAL A 228 -15.56 16.23 -7.92
CA VAL A 228 -14.23 15.59 -7.93
C VAL A 228 -13.46 15.79 -9.24
N THR A 229 -14.17 16.08 -10.35
CA THR A 229 -13.60 16.36 -11.67
C THR A 229 -12.90 17.72 -11.73
N GLU A 230 -13.20 18.63 -10.79
CA GLU A 230 -12.54 19.94 -10.66
C GLU A 230 -11.31 19.91 -9.75
N VAL A 231 -10.94 18.75 -9.21
CA VAL A 231 -9.70 18.64 -8.43
C VAL A 231 -8.49 18.63 -9.37
N SER A 232 -7.56 19.55 -9.12
CA SER A 232 -6.30 19.64 -9.85
C SER A 232 -5.21 18.74 -9.25
N TRP A 233 -4.23 18.36 -10.07
CA TRP A 233 -3.12 17.50 -9.70
C TRP A 233 -1.79 18.20 -9.92
N SER A 234 -0.94 18.19 -8.89
CA SER A 234 0.43 18.67 -9.01
C SER A 234 1.27 17.77 -9.92
N ALA A 235 1.94 18.34 -10.91
CA ALA A 235 2.92 17.64 -11.72
C ALA A 235 4.30 17.57 -11.01
N PRO A 236 5.08 16.48 -11.20
CA PRO A 236 4.79 15.30 -12.01
C PRO A 236 3.85 14.30 -11.30
N ILE A 237 2.94 13.68 -12.06
CA ILE A 237 1.99 12.70 -11.55
C ILE A 237 2.59 11.28 -11.66
N SER A 238 2.65 10.55 -10.55
CA SER A 238 3.12 9.16 -10.55
C SER A 238 2.16 8.24 -11.34
N ARG A 239 2.66 7.08 -11.81
CA ARG A 239 1.81 6.09 -12.52
C ARG A 239 0.58 5.68 -11.71
N SER A 240 0.73 5.48 -10.40
CA SER A 240 -0.37 5.14 -9.50
C SER A 240 -1.33 6.33 -9.31
N GLY A 241 -0.80 7.55 -9.23
CA GLY A 241 -1.60 8.79 -9.21
C GLY A 241 -2.44 8.95 -10.47
N LEU A 242 -1.84 8.74 -11.64
CA LEU A 242 -2.54 8.82 -12.92
C LEU A 242 -3.65 7.77 -13.05
N GLN A 243 -3.42 6.55 -12.56
CA GLN A 243 -4.46 5.52 -12.50
C GLN A 243 -5.62 5.90 -11.58
N LEU A 244 -5.33 6.56 -10.45
CA LEU A 244 -6.37 7.08 -9.56
C LEU A 244 -7.14 8.22 -10.25
N ALA A 245 -6.42 9.18 -10.85
CA ALA A 245 -6.99 10.33 -11.52
C ALA A 245 -7.94 9.92 -12.66
N ARG A 246 -7.52 8.98 -13.53
CA ARG A 246 -8.37 8.39 -14.59
C ARG A 246 -9.64 7.71 -14.08
N ARG A 247 -9.62 7.15 -12.88
CA ARG A 247 -10.81 6.52 -12.28
C ARG A 247 -11.79 7.54 -11.73
N LEU A 248 -11.31 8.70 -11.29
CA LEU A 248 -12.12 9.77 -10.71
C LEU A 248 -12.68 10.71 -11.78
N SER A 249 -11.89 10.98 -12.81
CA SER A 249 -12.26 11.84 -13.94
C SER A 249 -11.75 11.21 -15.25
N PRO A 250 -12.56 10.33 -15.88
CA PRO A 250 -12.14 9.55 -17.05
C PRO A 250 -11.90 10.40 -18.29
N ASP A 251 -12.61 11.54 -18.41
CA ASP A 251 -12.56 12.40 -19.60
C ASP A 251 -11.35 13.34 -19.62
N GLY A 252 -10.71 13.56 -18.46
CA GLY A 252 -9.57 14.45 -18.33
C GLY A 252 -9.37 14.94 -16.90
N ILE A 253 -8.24 15.58 -16.63
CA ILE A 253 -7.91 16.14 -15.31
C ILE A 253 -7.34 17.55 -15.45
N TRP A 254 -7.36 18.31 -14.37
CA TRP A 254 -6.62 19.56 -14.26
C TRP A 254 -5.21 19.30 -13.73
N VAL A 255 -4.22 19.98 -14.31
CA VAL A 255 -2.81 19.87 -13.92
C VAL A 255 -2.24 21.25 -13.62
N SER A 256 -1.43 21.33 -12.57
CA SER A 256 -0.70 22.53 -12.12
C SER A 256 0.77 22.18 -11.87
#